data_AF-A0A7G6U5X5-F1
#
_entry.id   AF-A0A7G6U5X5-F1
#
_cell.length_a   1.000
_cell.length_b   1.000
_cell.length_c   1.000
_cell.angle_alpha   90.00
_cell.angle_beta   90.00
_cell.angle_gamma   90.00
#
_symmetry.space_group_name_H-M   'P 1'
#
loop_
_entity.id
_entity.type
_entity.pdbx_description
1 polymer ?
#
loop_
_entity_poly.entity_id
_entity_poly.type
_entity_poly.pdbx_seq_one_letter_code
_entity_poly.pdbx_strand_id
1 'polypeptide(L)'
;MTHTDVTTERFHLALVGAPNSGKTSLFNALTGSRQKVANYAGVTVERKAGAFVTPAGRQVTLLDLPGTYSLRGRSPDEEITRDVVLGKRPGEAAPDLVLCIADATNLRLTLRLILELKRTGRPLLVVLNMFDIAQRRGVSIDVDAMSAALGVPVITSIAVKKAGVEELRKRTDEFAANMPAVVAGDGWKPLGLSEMKALQREADRIIRETVTMPSKPDTLTTRVDAVVLHPVAGLAILALILFVMFQAVFSWAQPLMELLSDSFGALGTLVAQVLPEGILQSFLQNGLIAGVGSVLVFLPQIIIIFLFILLLEDFGYMARAAFLMDRIMGGAGLHGRAFIPLLSSFACAIPGIMATRVIDNRRDRLTTILIAPLMTCSARIPVYTLIISAFIPAENVWGWVNLQGLVMFGLYIAGIGSALAASFVIKFFMWRDYQPAPFMLELPDYKLPRLKSIAIGVYTRAKMFLQRAGTTILSMMILIWFLASFPQAPAGAEGPAINYSLAAMIGKFLEPFFAPLGFNWQIAVALIPGMAAREVAVGALGTVYAIEGGKEAADAIGQALASKWSLATALSFLAWFIFAPQCASTLAVIRRETGSTKWMVVTFLYMFALAYVASLITYTIAKAAGLG
;
A
#
# COMPACT_ATOMS: atom_id res chain seq x y z
N MET A 1 -33.15 53.00 -19.05
CA MET A 1 -32.87 51.61 -18.67
C MET A 1 -31.64 51.16 -19.44
N THR A 2 -30.50 51.14 -18.77
CA THR A 2 -29.19 50.82 -19.34
C THR A 2 -29.10 49.32 -19.60
N HIS A 3 -28.98 48.93 -20.85
CA HIS A 3 -28.54 47.59 -21.25
C HIS A 3 -27.10 47.41 -20.74
N THR A 4 -26.91 46.63 -19.68
CA THR A 4 -25.59 46.11 -19.32
C THR A 4 -25.22 45.02 -20.32
N ASP A 5 -24.17 45.29 -21.09
CA ASP A 5 -23.46 44.31 -21.91
C ASP A 5 -23.17 43.04 -21.09
N VAL A 6 -23.83 41.94 -21.43
CA VAL A 6 -23.41 40.61 -20.98
C VAL A 6 -22.18 40.28 -21.81
N THR A 7 -21.01 40.62 -21.27
CA THR A 7 -19.69 40.32 -21.85
C THR A 7 -19.63 38.86 -22.30
N THR A 8 -19.13 38.64 -23.52
CA THR A 8 -18.91 37.34 -24.17
C THR A 8 -17.81 36.49 -23.50
N GLU A 9 -17.27 36.95 -22.36
CA GLU A 9 -16.23 36.28 -21.60
C GLU A 9 -16.79 35.09 -20.82
N ARG A 10 -16.09 33.96 -20.91
CA ARG A 10 -16.43 32.75 -20.15
C ARG A 10 -16.06 32.96 -18.69
N PHE A 11 -17.03 32.73 -17.81
CA PHE A 11 -16.84 32.80 -16.37
C PHE A 11 -16.31 31.46 -15.85
N HIS A 12 -15.18 31.49 -15.13
CA HIS A 12 -14.47 30.32 -14.67
C HIS A 12 -14.78 30.03 -13.21
N LEU A 13 -15.45 28.90 -12.95
CA LEU A 13 -15.83 28.46 -11.62
C LEU A 13 -15.04 27.20 -11.24
N ALA A 14 -14.42 27.19 -10.06
CA ALA A 14 -13.70 26.03 -9.54
C ALA A 14 -14.42 25.43 -8.32
N LEU A 15 -14.70 24.13 -8.35
CA LEU A 15 -15.17 23.39 -7.19
C LEU A 15 -13.98 22.91 -6.36
N VAL A 16 -13.94 23.32 -5.09
CA VAL A 16 -12.94 22.89 -4.11
C VAL A 16 -13.65 22.25 -2.92
N GLY A 17 -13.04 21.29 -2.26
CA GLY A 17 -13.58 20.71 -1.03
C GLY A 17 -12.82 19.47 -0.60
N ALA A 18 -13.12 18.99 0.60
CA ALA A 18 -12.57 17.74 1.10
C ALA A 18 -12.99 16.53 0.22
N PRO A 19 -12.17 15.46 0.15
CA PRO A 19 -12.61 14.18 -0.35
C PRO A 19 -13.95 13.77 0.26
N ASN A 20 -14.85 13.20 -0.54
CA ASN A 20 -16.19 12.75 -0.12
C ASN A 20 -17.15 13.85 0.38
N SER A 21 -16.85 15.14 0.26
CA SER A 21 -17.77 16.22 0.62
C SER A 21 -19.00 16.35 -0.31
N GLY A 22 -19.13 15.46 -1.32
CA GLY A 22 -20.19 15.45 -2.32
C GLY A 22 -19.97 16.40 -3.50
N LYS A 23 -18.75 16.89 -3.67
CA LYS A 23 -18.31 17.72 -4.80
C LYS A 23 -18.66 17.13 -6.18
N THR A 24 -18.35 15.86 -6.42
CA THR A 24 -18.66 15.16 -7.69
C THR A 24 -20.16 15.10 -7.97
N SER A 25 -20.98 14.91 -6.93
CA SER A 25 -22.43 14.87 -7.06
C SER A 25 -22.99 16.24 -7.48
N LEU A 26 -22.46 17.33 -6.92
CA LEU A 26 -22.85 18.69 -7.29
C LEU A 26 -22.35 19.06 -8.70
N PHE A 27 -21.12 18.66 -9.05
CA PHE A 27 -20.57 18.83 -10.40
C PHE A 27 -21.49 18.21 -11.45
N ASN A 28 -21.84 16.93 -11.27
CA ASN A 28 -22.74 16.21 -12.18
C ASN A 28 -24.12 16.87 -12.29
N ALA A 29 -24.64 17.40 -11.17
CA ALA A 29 -25.93 18.09 -11.18
C ALA A 29 -25.88 19.41 -11.98
N LEU A 30 -24.77 20.16 -11.92
CA LEU A 30 -24.59 21.43 -12.63
C LEU A 30 -24.36 21.26 -14.13
N THR A 31 -23.53 20.29 -14.53
CA THR A 31 -23.06 20.12 -15.92
C THR A 31 -23.85 19.10 -16.73
N GLY A 32 -24.58 18.20 -16.07
CA GLY A 32 -25.26 17.08 -16.73
C GLY A 32 -24.28 16.24 -17.56
N SER A 33 -24.67 15.91 -18.81
CA SER A 33 -23.84 15.11 -19.74
C SER A 33 -22.70 15.88 -20.40
N ARG A 34 -22.62 17.21 -20.25
CA ARG A 34 -21.63 18.08 -20.92
C ARG A 34 -20.35 18.21 -20.10
N GLN A 35 -19.71 17.08 -19.80
CA GLN A 35 -18.44 17.02 -19.10
C GLN A 35 -17.36 16.33 -19.94
N LYS A 36 -16.12 16.79 -19.79
CA LYS A 36 -14.92 16.21 -20.38
C LYS A 36 -14.00 15.75 -19.25
N VAL A 37 -13.63 14.48 -19.32
CA VAL A 37 -12.65 13.86 -18.42
C VAL A 37 -11.34 13.70 -19.19
N ALA A 38 -10.26 14.26 -18.65
CA ALA A 38 -8.90 14.15 -19.17
C ALA A 38 -7.92 13.99 -18.00
N ASN A 39 -6.62 13.98 -18.27
CA ASN A 39 -5.59 14.09 -17.24
C ASN A 39 -4.90 15.45 -17.36
N TYR A 40 -4.46 16.02 -16.24
CA TYR A 40 -3.61 17.21 -16.26
C TYR A 40 -2.25 16.89 -16.91
N ALA A 41 -1.69 17.84 -17.65
CA ALA A 41 -0.41 17.64 -18.34
C ALA A 41 0.71 17.24 -17.36
N GLY A 42 1.44 16.17 -17.69
CA GLY A 42 2.62 15.70 -16.93
C GLY A 42 2.32 14.95 -15.64
N VAL A 43 1.06 14.71 -15.29
CA VAL A 43 0.66 14.01 -14.04
C VAL A 43 -0.54 13.09 -14.29
N THR A 44 -0.69 12.05 -13.47
CA THR A 44 -1.79 11.08 -13.58
C THR A 44 -3.08 11.54 -12.88
N VAL A 45 -3.22 12.83 -12.59
CA VAL A 45 -4.38 13.36 -11.87
C VAL A 45 -5.48 13.68 -12.86
N GLU A 46 -6.68 13.20 -12.55
CA GLU A 46 -7.88 13.37 -13.38
C GLU A 46 -8.32 14.84 -13.38
N ARG A 47 -8.59 15.35 -14.58
CA ARG A 47 -9.13 16.69 -14.85
C ARG A 47 -10.56 16.55 -15.34
N LYS A 48 -11.52 17.02 -14.55
CA LYS A 48 -12.94 17.05 -14.87
C LYS A 48 -13.38 18.48 -15.12
N ALA A 49 -13.80 18.78 -16.34
CA ALA A 49 -14.32 20.09 -16.71
C ALA A 49 -15.68 19.93 -17.39
N GLY A 50 -16.61 20.81 -17.09
CA GLY A 50 -17.91 20.89 -17.76
C GLY A 50 -18.31 22.33 -18.01
N ALA A 51 -19.42 22.52 -18.71
CA ALA A 51 -19.94 23.85 -18.97
C ALA A 51 -21.45 23.90 -18.79
N PHE A 52 -21.95 25.02 -18.31
CA PHE A 52 -23.37 25.32 -18.25
C PHE A 52 -23.61 26.80 -18.54
N VAL A 53 -24.88 27.16 -18.80
CA VAL A 53 -25.30 28.54 -19.03
C VAL A 53 -26.22 28.94 -17.89
N THR A 54 -26.03 30.14 -17.34
CA THR A 54 -26.88 30.68 -16.28
C THR A 54 -28.16 31.30 -16.86
N PRO A 55 -29.20 31.56 -16.02
CA PRO A 55 -30.41 32.26 -16.45
C PRO A 55 -30.14 33.62 -17.11
N ALA A 56 -29.10 34.35 -16.69
CA ALA A 56 -28.70 35.62 -17.32
C ALA A 56 -27.93 35.45 -18.65
N GLY A 57 -27.78 34.23 -19.17
CA GLY A 57 -27.10 33.93 -20.43
C GLY A 57 -25.56 33.84 -20.33
N ARG A 58 -24.98 33.87 -19.13
CA ARG A 58 -23.52 33.79 -18.92
C ARG A 58 -23.02 32.37 -19.21
N GLN A 59 -21.96 32.25 -20.01
CA GLN A 59 -21.29 30.97 -20.23
C GLN A 59 -20.34 30.67 -19.07
N VAL A 60 -20.60 29.60 -18.32
CA VAL A 60 -19.78 29.18 -17.18
C VAL A 60 -18.99 27.93 -17.52
N THR A 61 -17.68 27.97 -17.32
CA THR A 61 -16.82 26.79 -17.31
C THR A 61 -16.63 26.33 -15.88
N LEU A 62 -17.06 25.11 -15.58
CA LEU A 62 -16.94 24.50 -14.26
C LEU A 62 -15.77 23.52 -14.25
N LEU A 63 -14.80 23.75 -13.37
CA LEU A 63 -13.68 22.84 -13.14
C LEU A 63 -13.85 22.13 -11.80
N ASP A 64 -13.87 20.81 -11.82
CA ASP A 64 -13.89 19.99 -10.61
C ASP A 64 -12.45 19.68 -10.19
N LEU A 65 -11.98 20.37 -9.13
CA LEU A 65 -10.61 20.18 -8.65
C LEU A 65 -10.50 18.93 -7.76
N PRO A 66 -9.32 18.29 -7.71
CA PRO A 66 -9.08 17.19 -6.79
C PRO A 66 -9.41 17.56 -5.33
N GLY A 67 -9.97 16.59 -4.59
CA GLY A 67 -10.33 16.80 -3.19
C GLY A 67 -9.10 17.11 -2.34
N THR A 68 -9.19 18.12 -1.48
CA THR A 68 -8.07 18.56 -0.64
C THR A 68 -8.54 18.97 0.75
N TYR A 69 -7.69 18.78 1.75
CA TYR A 69 -7.88 19.31 3.11
C TYR A 69 -6.98 20.53 3.42
N SER A 70 -6.08 20.90 2.49
CA SER A 70 -5.16 22.03 2.63
C SER A 70 -4.54 22.42 1.30
N LEU A 71 -4.22 23.70 1.13
CA LEU A 71 -3.52 24.21 -0.06
C LEU A 71 -2.01 24.04 0.00
N ARG A 72 -1.45 23.26 0.95
CA ARG A 72 0.02 23.09 1.05
C ARG A 72 0.64 22.27 -0.08
N GLY A 73 -0.14 21.44 -0.77
CA GLY A 73 0.35 20.63 -1.89
C GLY A 73 1.17 19.42 -1.42
N ARG A 74 0.60 18.56 -0.56
CA ARG A 74 1.29 17.35 -0.06
C ARG A 74 1.23 16.19 -1.03
N SER A 75 0.17 16.16 -1.82
CA SER A 75 -0.06 15.19 -2.89
C SER A 75 -0.12 15.91 -4.24
N PRO A 76 0.08 15.20 -5.37
CA PRO A 76 -0.11 15.77 -6.71
C PRO A 76 -1.49 16.44 -6.86
N ASP A 77 -2.52 15.82 -6.28
CA ASP A 77 -3.90 16.31 -6.26
C ASP A 77 -3.99 17.67 -5.55
N GLU A 78 -3.41 17.79 -4.36
CA GLU A 78 -3.38 19.06 -3.60
C GLU A 78 -2.54 20.13 -4.31
N GLU A 79 -1.42 19.77 -4.93
CA GLU A 79 -0.57 20.68 -5.70
C GLU A 79 -1.36 21.28 -6.87
N ILE A 80 -2.10 20.46 -7.60
CA ILE A 80 -2.95 20.93 -8.70
C ILE A 80 -4.06 21.83 -8.19
N THR A 81 -4.78 21.43 -7.14
CA THR A 81 -5.84 22.27 -6.57
C THR A 81 -5.29 23.63 -6.13
N ARG A 82 -4.14 23.65 -5.44
CA ARG A 82 -3.43 24.89 -5.07
C ARG A 82 -3.07 25.72 -6.29
N ASP A 83 -2.37 25.14 -7.26
CA ASP A 83 -1.82 25.88 -8.39
C ASP A 83 -2.93 26.43 -9.29
N VAL A 84 -4.05 25.72 -9.45
CA VAL A 84 -5.21 26.23 -10.19
C VAL A 84 -5.92 27.34 -9.42
N VAL A 85 -6.17 27.18 -8.12
CA VAL A 85 -6.79 28.23 -7.29
C VAL A 85 -5.94 29.51 -7.28
N LEU A 86 -4.61 29.37 -7.24
CA LEU A 86 -3.70 30.52 -7.31
C LEU A 86 -3.52 31.08 -8.72
N GLY A 87 -4.04 30.43 -9.77
CA GLY A 87 -3.84 30.84 -11.16
C GLY A 87 -2.41 30.63 -11.68
N LYS A 88 -1.63 29.75 -11.02
CA LYS A 88 -0.23 29.44 -11.38
C LYS A 88 -0.09 28.26 -12.32
N ARG A 89 -1.18 27.53 -12.60
CA ARG A 89 -1.16 26.33 -13.44
C ARG A 89 -1.16 26.69 -14.93
N PRO A 90 -0.13 26.29 -15.71
CA PRO A 90 -0.13 26.53 -17.15
C PRO A 90 -1.30 25.79 -17.83
N GLY A 91 -2.01 26.48 -18.73
CA GLY A 91 -3.12 25.91 -19.49
C GLY A 91 -4.48 25.92 -18.78
N GLU A 92 -4.55 26.39 -17.53
CA GLU A 92 -5.83 26.63 -16.85
C GLU A 92 -6.04 28.13 -16.64
N ALA A 93 -7.27 28.59 -16.90
CA ALA A 93 -7.67 29.92 -16.50
C ALA A 93 -7.79 29.99 -14.98
N ALA A 94 -7.36 31.12 -14.43
CA ALA A 94 -7.55 31.48 -13.04
C ALA A 94 -9.07 31.53 -12.72
N PRO A 95 -9.54 30.92 -11.63
CA PRO A 95 -10.98 30.90 -11.32
C PRO A 95 -11.47 32.28 -10.85
N ASP A 96 -12.57 32.75 -11.43
CA ASP A 96 -13.27 33.96 -11.03
C ASP A 96 -13.99 33.74 -9.68
N LEU A 97 -14.54 32.54 -9.48
CA LEU A 97 -15.21 32.15 -8.24
C LEU A 97 -14.77 30.74 -7.81
N VAL A 98 -14.39 30.62 -6.54
CA VAL A 98 -14.18 29.32 -5.90
C VAL A 98 -15.44 28.93 -5.13
N LEU A 99 -16.02 27.79 -5.48
CA LEU A 99 -17.15 27.20 -4.77
C LEU A 99 -16.64 26.09 -3.86
N CYS A 100 -16.56 26.37 -2.56
CA CYS A 100 -16.04 25.44 -1.57
C CYS A 100 -17.17 24.57 -0.99
N ILE A 101 -17.14 23.28 -1.29
CA ILE A 101 -18.12 22.29 -0.83
C ILE A 101 -17.68 21.74 0.53
N ALA A 102 -18.44 22.10 1.55
CA ALA A 102 -18.18 21.78 2.95
C ALA A 102 -19.13 20.69 3.46
N ASP A 103 -18.60 19.63 4.06
CA ASP A 103 -19.42 18.61 4.72
C ASP A 103 -19.92 19.14 6.08
N ALA A 104 -21.24 19.34 6.20
CA ALA A 104 -21.88 19.80 7.42
C ALA A 104 -21.74 18.80 8.59
N THR A 105 -21.46 17.54 8.31
CA THR A 105 -21.22 16.52 9.34
C THR A 105 -19.80 16.57 9.91
N ASN A 106 -18.86 17.23 9.22
CA ASN A 106 -17.46 17.35 9.63
C ASN A 106 -16.87 18.72 9.29
N LEU A 107 -17.37 19.75 9.98
CA LEU A 107 -17.01 21.15 9.71
C LEU A 107 -15.57 21.51 10.09
N ARG A 108 -14.97 20.84 11.08
CA ARG A 108 -13.65 21.22 11.63
C ARG A 108 -12.55 21.23 10.58
N LEU A 109 -12.48 20.19 9.77
CA LEU A 109 -11.45 20.08 8.74
C LEU A 109 -11.76 20.99 7.54
N THR A 110 -13.03 21.11 7.19
CA THR A 110 -13.42 21.95 6.04
C THR A 110 -13.29 23.45 6.34
N LEU A 111 -13.60 23.89 7.56
CA LEU A 111 -13.45 25.30 7.94
C LEU A 111 -12.00 25.76 7.88
N ARG A 112 -11.02 24.90 8.23
CA ARG A 112 -9.61 25.24 8.02
C ARG A 112 -9.30 25.47 6.55
N LEU A 113 -9.77 24.60 5.65
CA LEU A 113 -9.60 24.77 4.20
C LEU A 113 -10.27 26.07 3.70
N ILE A 114 -11.46 26.41 4.19
CA ILE A 114 -12.16 27.65 3.86
C ILE A 114 -11.32 28.87 4.26
N LEU A 115 -10.74 28.87 5.46
CA LEU A 115 -9.86 29.95 5.92
C LEU A 115 -8.56 30.03 5.09
N GLU A 116 -8.01 28.90 4.66
CA GLU A 116 -6.88 28.85 3.72
C GLU A 116 -7.25 29.43 2.34
N LEU A 117 -8.42 29.09 1.82
CA LEU A 117 -8.95 29.61 0.55
C LEU A 117 -9.21 31.11 0.65
N LYS A 118 -9.75 31.60 1.76
CA LYS A 118 -9.95 33.05 2.00
C LYS A 118 -8.64 33.83 1.92
N ARG A 119 -7.52 33.26 2.39
CA ARG A 119 -6.19 33.87 2.28
C ARG A 119 -5.64 33.96 0.85
N THR A 120 -6.23 33.24 -0.11
CA THR A 120 -5.84 33.36 -1.52
C THR A 120 -6.33 34.66 -2.16
N GLY A 121 -7.25 35.39 -1.51
CA GLY A 121 -7.84 36.61 -2.05
C GLY A 121 -8.85 36.37 -3.17
N ARG A 122 -9.13 35.11 -3.51
CA ARG A 122 -10.12 34.73 -4.51
C ARG A 122 -11.54 34.88 -3.96
N PRO A 123 -12.50 35.36 -4.76
CA PRO A 123 -13.92 35.28 -4.41
C PRO A 123 -14.31 33.85 -4.05
N LEU A 124 -14.97 33.69 -2.90
CA LEU A 124 -15.26 32.39 -2.28
C LEU A 124 -16.74 32.31 -1.89
N LEU A 125 -17.40 31.23 -2.29
CA LEU A 125 -18.75 30.87 -1.87
C LEU A 125 -18.71 29.49 -1.21
N VAL A 126 -19.27 29.37 0.00
CA VAL A 126 -19.28 28.11 0.74
C VAL A 126 -20.64 27.42 0.58
N VAL A 127 -20.61 26.13 0.24
CA VAL A 127 -21.81 25.28 0.14
C VAL A 127 -21.74 24.19 1.20
N LEU A 128 -22.58 24.30 2.23
CA LEU A 128 -22.79 23.29 3.27
C LEU A 128 -23.59 22.11 2.69
N ASN A 129 -22.89 21.03 2.38
CA ASN A 129 -23.47 19.78 1.91
C ASN A 129 -23.76 18.80 3.06
N MET A 130 -24.57 17.77 2.80
CA MET A 130 -25.02 16.78 3.80
C MET A 130 -25.70 17.40 5.03
N PHE A 131 -26.30 18.58 4.85
CA PHE A 131 -26.95 19.33 5.92
C PHE A 131 -28.13 18.54 6.55
N ASP A 132 -28.78 17.68 5.78
CA ASP A 132 -29.88 16.81 6.20
C ASP A 132 -29.38 15.71 7.14
N ILE A 133 -28.21 15.14 6.83
CA ILE A 133 -27.55 14.16 7.67
C ILE A 133 -27.11 14.80 8.99
N ALA A 134 -26.55 16.01 8.93
CA ALA A 134 -26.17 16.77 10.12
C ALA A 134 -27.38 17.03 11.04
N GLN A 135 -28.50 17.50 10.49
CA GLN A 135 -29.75 17.70 11.24
C GLN A 135 -30.28 16.39 11.85
N ARG A 136 -30.28 15.28 11.09
CA ARG A 136 -30.68 13.95 11.61
C ARG A 136 -29.78 13.46 12.74
N ARG A 137 -28.50 13.85 12.74
CA ARG A 137 -27.55 13.57 13.82
C ARG A 137 -27.71 14.52 15.01
N GLY A 138 -28.70 15.42 15.00
CA GLY A 138 -28.94 16.39 16.07
C GLY A 138 -27.97 17.58 16.07
N VAL A 139 -27.23 17.79 14.98
CA VAL A 139 -26.35 18.95 14.81
C VAL A 139 -27.18 20.10 14.24
N SER A 140 -27.23 21.23 14.95
CA SER A 140 -27.82 22.48 14.46
C SER A 140 -26.71 23.42 14.04
N ILE A 141 -26.83 24.03 12.85
CA ILE A 141 -25.84 24.96 12.30
C ILE A 141 -26.57 26.27 11.97
N ASP A 142 -26.12 27.36 12.58
CA ASP A 142 -26.55 28.72 12.24
C ASP A 142 -25.75 29.20 11.02
N VAL A 143 -26.41 29.17 9.86
CA VAL A 143 -25.80 29.48 8.56
C VAL A 143 -25.47 30.97 8.44
N ASP A 144 -26.34 31.84 8.97
CA ASP A 144 -26.17 33.29 8.88
C ASP A 144 -25.06 33.76 9.80
N ALA A 145 -25.01 33.24 11.03
CA ALA A 145 -23.89 33.49 11.95
C ALA A 145 -22.56 32.97 11.38
N MET A 146 -22.56 31.79 10.72
CA MET A 146 -21.36 31.25 10.07
C MET A 146 -20.90 32.10 8.89
N SER A 147 -21.84 32.59 8.08
CA SER A 147 -21.58 33.51 6.98
C SER A 147 -20.93 34.81 7.49
N ALA A 148 -21.48 35.39 8.56
CA ALA A 148 -20.94 36.59 9.20
C ALA A 148 -19.54 36.35 9.80
N ALA A 149 -19.35 35.25 10.54
CA ALA A 149 -18.08 34.93 11.19
C ALA A 149 -16.95 34.62 10.18
N LEU A 150 -17.28 33.94 9.07
CA LEU A 150 -16.32 33.68 8.00
C LEU A 150 -16.10 34.92 7.11
N GLY A 151 -17.03 35.87 7.08
CA GLY A 151 -17.03 37.00 6.15
C GLY A 151 -17.10 36.58 4.69
N VAL A 152 -17.71 35.41 4.41
CA VAL A 152 -17.97 34.90 3.06
C VAL A 152 -19.38 34.32 3.03
N PRO A 153 -20.10 34.39 1.89
CA PRO A 153 -21.44 33.85 1.79
C PRO A 153 -21.46 32.32 1.99
N VAL A 154 -22.41 31.84 2.78
CA VAL A 154 -22.62 30.41 3.06
C VAL A 154 -24.04 30.01 2.66
N ILE A 155 -24.18 28.91 1.91
CA ILE A 155 -25.47 28.35 1.47
C ILE A 155 -25.54 26.86 1.80
N THR A 156 -26.75 26.28 1.87
CA THR A 156 -26.93 24.83 2.12
C THR A 156 -27.28 24.06 0.84
N SER A 157 -26.85 22.80 0.74
CA SER A 157 -27.16 21.96 -0.42
C SER A 157 -28.63 21.50 -0.46
N ILE A 158 -29.35 21.51 0.67
CA ILE A 158 -30.80 21.27 0.69
C ILE A 158 -31.54 22.42 0.01
N ALA A 159 -31.13 23.68 0.23
CA ALA A 159 -31.69 24.80 -0.52
C ALA A 159 -31.49 24.61 -2.03
N VAL A 160 -30.30 24.13 -2.43
CA VAL A 160 -29.99 23.75 -3.82
C VAL A 160 -30.81 22.53 -4.31
N LYS A 161 -31.19 21.58 -3.46
CA LYS A 161 -32.05 20.45 -3.87
C LYS A 161 -33.54 20.79 -3.91
N LYS A 162 -34.06 21.56 -2.94
CA LYS A 162 -35.48 21.95 -2.86
C LYS A 162 -35.86 23.00 -3.91
N ALA A 163 -34.96 23.93 -4.25
CA ALA A 163 -35.14 24.94 -5.30
C ALA A 163 -34.44 24.56 -6.63
N GLY A 164 -33.54 23.58 -6.62
CA GLY A 164 -32.85 23.06 -7.80
C GLY A 164 -31.46 23.68 -8.05
N VAL A 165 -30.75 23.08 -9.01
CA VAL A 165 -29.49 23.58 -9.60
C VAL A 165 -29.65 25.00 -10.15
N GLU A 166 -30.88 25.37 -10.53
CA GLU A 166 -31.22 26.65 -11.14
C GLU A 166 -31.05 27.84 -10.17
N GLU A 167 -31.34 27.65 -8.88
CA GLU A 167 -31.09 28.66 -7.85
C GLU A 167 -29.58 28.91 -7.67
N LEU A 168 -28.76 27.86 -7.75
CA LEU A 168 -27.31 28.01 -7.70
C LEU A 168 -26.76 28.73 -8.95
N ARG A 169 -27.34 28.47 -10.13
CA ARG A 169 -27.01 29.20 -11.36
C ARG A 169 -27.40 30.67 -11.27
N LYS A 170 -28.59 30.98 -10.76
CA LYS A 170 -29.04 32.35 -10.53
C LYS A 170 -28.14 33.10 -9.54
N ARG A 171 -27.80 32.47 -8.42
CA ARG A 171 -26.85 33.04 -7.46
C ARG A 171 -25.47 33.24 -8.05
N THR A 172 -25.05 32.39 -8.99
CA THR A 172 -23.79 32.59 -9.71
C THR A 172 -23.81 33.92 -10.48
N ASP A 173 -24.93 34.30 -11.08
CA ASP A 173 -25.09 35.62 -11.73
C ASP A 173 -25.03 36.76 -10.72
N GLU A 174 -25.72 36.63 -9.57
CA GLU A 174 -25.71 37.64 -8.50
C GLU A 174 -24.31 37.84 -7.90
N PHE A 175 -23.56 36.76 -7.70
CA PHE A 175 -22.17 36.81 -7.23
C PHE A 175 -21.21 37.35 -8.28
N ALA A 176 -21.40 37.00 -9.55
CA ALA A 176 -20.60 37.54 -10.63
C ALA A 176 -20.82 39.05 -10.81
N ALA A 177 -22.04 39.54 -10.55
CA ALA A 177 -22.36 40.97 -10.62
C ALA A 177 -21.76 41.80 -9.48
N ASN A 178 -21.63 41.21 -8.27
CA ASN A 178 -21.14 41.87 -7.06
C ASN A 178 -19.74 41.41 -6.64
N MET A 179 -18.96 40.88 -7.59
CA MET A 179 -17.69 40.23 -7.27
C MET A 179 -16.67 41.27 -6.77
N PRO A 180 -16.11 41.11 -5.56
CA PRO A 180 -14.99 41.94 -5.15
C PRO A 180 -13.81 41.71 -6.10
N ALA A 181 -13.14 42.79 -6.51
CA ALA A 181 -12.01 42.71 -7.42
C ALA A 181 -10.98 41.69 -6.91
N VAL A 182 -10.51 40.79 -7.79
CA VAL A 182 -9.50 39.79 -7.44
C VAL A 182 -8.23 40.53 -7.00
N VAL A 183 -7.91 40.44 -5.71
CA VAL A 183 -6.61 40.90 -5.22
C VAL A 183 -5.59 39.86 -5.64
N ALA A 184 -4.83 40.15 -6.69
CA ALA A 184 -3.75 39.27 -7.16
C ALA A 184 -2.69 39.13 -6.04
N GLY A 185 -2.83 38.08 -5.25
CA GLY A 185 -1.92 37.78 -4.15
C GLY A 185 -0.69 37.04 -4.64
N ASP A 186 0.30 37.74 -5.20
CA ASP A 186 1.63 37.17 -5.48
C ASP A 186 2.37 36.73 -4.20
N GLY A 187 1.88 37.12 -3.02
CA GLY A 187 2.44 36.82 -1.71
C GLY A 187 1.95 35.53 -1.03
N TRP A 188 1.12 34.69 -1.66
CA TRP A 188 0.67 33.45 -1.01
C TRP A 188 1.87 32.52 -0.75
N LYS A 189 2.09 32.18 0.53
CA LYS A 189 3.13 31.24 0.99
C LYS A 189 2.50 30.06 1.72
N PRO A 190 3.10 28.86 1.64
CA PRO A 190 2.66 27.73 2.45
C PRO A 190 2.73 28.06 3.94
N LEU A 191 1.67 27.71 4.68
CA LEU A 191 1.55 27.98 6.10
C LEU A 191 2.63 27.29 6.94
N GLY A 192 3.20 28.03 7.89
CA GLY A 192 4.02 27.47 8.97
C GLY A 192 3.19 26.74 10.04
N LEU A 193 3.85 25.96 10.91
CA LEU A 193 3.19 25.20 11.99
C LEU A 193 2.41 26.10 12.97
N SER A 194 2.94 27.28 13.29
CA SER A 194 2.30 28.26 14.18
C SER A 194 1.02 28.84 13.58
N GLU A 195 1.06 29.24 12.31
CA GLU A 195 -0.10 29.75 11.57
C GLU A 195 -1.18 28.68 11.41
N MET A 196 -0.80 27.41 11.19
CA MET A 196 -1.77 26.32 11.14
C MET A 196 -2.51 26.13 12.46
N LYS A 197 -1.78 26.18 13.59
CA LYS A 197 -2.40 26.12 14.92
C LYS A 197 -3.33 27.31 15.13
N ALA A 198 -2.99 28.50 14.65
CA ALA A 198 -3.85 29.68 14.72
C ALA A 198 -5.13 29.51 13.88
N LEU A 199 -5.03 29.07 12.62
CA LEU A 199 -6.18 28.78 11.76
C LEU A 199 -7.09 27.70 12.35
N GLN A 200 -6.51 26.68 13.01
CA GLN A 200 -7.30 25.65 13.67
C GLN A 200 -8.03 26.18 14.90
N ARG A 201 -7.41 27.06 15.70
CA ARG A 201 -8.08 27.76 16.80
C ARG A 201 -9.22 28.66 16.29
N GLU A 202 -9.02 29.30 15.14
CA GLU A 202 -10.04 30.13 14.49
C GLU A 202 -11.23 29.29 14.02
N ALA A 203 -10.97 28.19 13.32
CA ALA A 203 -12.01 27.24 12.93
C ALA A 203 -12.79 26.72 14.15
N ASP A 204 -12.08 26.41 15.26
CA ASP A 204 -12.70 25.97 16.51
C ASP A 204 -13.51 27.07 17.20
N ARG A 205 -13.16 28.35 17.02
CA ARG A 205 -13.96 29.49 17.50
C ARG A 205 -15.26 29.58 16.72
N ILE A 206 -15.18 29.59 15.38
CA ILE A 206 -16.35 29.68 14.50
C ILE A 206 -17.31 28.52 14.75
N ILE A 207 -16.81 27.29 14.91
CA ILE A 207 -17.66 26.13 15.24
C ILE A 207 -18.40 26.35 16.56
N ARG A 208 -17.72 26.83 17.61
CA ARG A 208 -18.36 27.05 18.91
C ARG A 208 -19.45 28.11 18.86
N GLU A 209 -19.28 29.12 18.03
CA GLU A 209 -20.24 30.23 17.87
C GLU A 209 -21.45 29.84 17.00
N THR A 210 -21.27 28.91 16.05
CA THR A 210 -22.23 28.69 14.96
C THR A 210 -22.82 27.29 14.92
N VAL A 211 -22.25 26.33 15.65
CA VAL A 211 -22.66 24.92 15.63
C VAL A 211 -23.04 24.47 17.03
N THR A 212 -24.29 24.03 17.17
CA THR A 212 -24.76 23.37 18.39
C THR A 212 -24.70 21.87 18.19
N MET A 213 -23.85 21.20 18.98
CA MET A 213 -23.72 19.75 18.99
C MET A 213 -24.81 19.12 19.88
N PRO A 214 -25.30 17.91 19.56
CA PRO A 214 -26.26 17.21 20.41
C PRO A 214 -25.62 16.88 21.78
N SER A 215 -26.42 17.01 22.86
CA SER A 215 -25.97 16.84 24.25
C SER A 215 -25.56 15.41 24.64
N LYS A 216 -25.82 14.41 23.79
CA LYS A 216 -25.37 13.02 23.95
C LYS A 216 -25.02 12.38 22.59
N PRO A 217 -23.76 12.40 22.14
CA PRO A 217 -23.33 11.64 20.99
C PRO A 217 -22.87 10.23 21.43
N ASP A 218 -23.70 9.51 22.19
CA ASP A 218 -23.35 8.17 22.64
C ASP A 218 -23.83 7.15 21.60
N THR A 219 -23.09 7.11 20.48
CA THR A 219 -23.28 6.10 19.45
C THR A 219 -22.51 4.84 19.85
N LEU A 220 -22.96 3.65 19.41
CA LEU A 220 -22.20 2.39 19.56
C LEU A 220 -20.72 2.57 19.12
N THR A 221 -20.48 3.38 18.09
CA THR A 221 -19.14 3.79 17.62
C THR A 221 -18.30 4.41 18.74
N THR A 222 -18.84 5.34 19.53
CA THR A 222 -18.11 6.03 20.62
C THR A 222 -17.65 5.04 21.69
N ARG A 223 -18.50 4.06 22.03
CA ARG A 223 -18.18 3.02 23.03
C ARG A 223 -17.15 2.02 22.52
N VAL A 224 -17.26 1.60 21.26
CA VAL A 224 -16.28 0.72 20.63
C VAL A 224 -14.93 1.42 20.50
N ASP A 225 -14.92 2.68 20.04
CA ASP A 225 -13.70 3.47 19.90
C ASP A 225 -13.03 3.74 21.26
N ALA A 226 -13.78 3.87 22.35
CA ALA A 226 -13.21 3.99 23.70
C ALA A 226 -12.33 2.79 24.10
N VAL A 227 -12.67 1.59 23.63
CA VAL A 227 -11.88 0.37 23.88
C VAL A 227 -10.81 0.19 22.80
N VAL A 228 -11.17 0.33 21.53
CA VAL A 228 -10.29 0.10 20.37
C VAL A 228 -9.17 1.13 20.25
N LEU A 229 -9.41 2.38 20.67
CA LEU A 229 -8.41 3.45 20.63
C LEU A 229 -7.62 3.59 21.94
N HIS A 230 -7.93 2.78 22.96
CA HIS A 230 -7.19 2.83 24.22
C HIS A 230 -5.72 2.43 23.96
N PRO A 231 -4.72 3.15 24.52
CA PRO A 231 -3.31 2.92 24.21
C PRO A 231 -2.82 1.50 24.53
N VAL A 232 -3.36 0.85 25.56
CA VAL A 232 -3.03 -0.55 25.92
C VAL A 232 -4.05 -1.54 25.32
N ALA A 233 -5.33 -1.44 25.69
CA ALA A 233 -6.36 -2.37 25.20
C ALA A 233 -6.52 -2.34 23.66
N GLY A 234 -6.39 -1.18 23.02
CA GLY A 234 -6.36 -1.08 21.56
C GLY A 234 -5.18 -1.82 20.94
N LEU A 235 -3.99 -1.75 21.53
CA LEU A 235 -2.80 -2.46 21.03
C LEU A 235 -2.96 -3.97 21.25
N ALA A 236 -3.55 -4.37 22.37
CA ALA A 236 -3.88 -5.77 22.64
C ALA A 236 -4.92 -6.32 21.66
N ILE A 237 -5.98 -5.55 21.35
CA ILE A 237 -6.99 -5.92 20.35
C ILE A 237 -6.37 -5.99 18.96
N LEU A 238 -5.52 -5.03 18.60
CA LEU A 238 -4.79 -5.06 17.34
C LEU A 238 -3.93 -6.32 17.26
N ALA A 239 -3.12 -6.60 18.29
CA ALA A 239 -2.29 -7.80 18.37
C ALA A 239 -3.13 -9.09 18.28
N LEU A 240 -4.31 -9.14 18.92
CA LEU A 240 -5.23 -10.27 18.85
C LEU A 240 -5.81 -10.45 17.44
N ILE A 241 -6.25 -9.37 16.78
CA ILE A 241 -6.76 -9.41 15.40
C ILE A 241 -5.66 -9.91 14.46
N LEU A 242 -4.43 -9.40 14.62
CA LEU A 242 -3.30 -9.86 13.82
C LEU A 242 -2.98 -11.33 14.10
N PHE A 243 -3.00 -11.74 15.36
CA PHE A 243 -2.79 -13.12 15.77
C PHE A 243 -3.82 -14.05 15.12
N VAL A 244 -5.12 -13.71 15.18
CA VAL A 244 -6.20 -14.49 14.54
C VAL A 244 -6.01 -14.54 13.03
N MET A 245 -5.67 -13.40 12.41
CA MET A 245 -5.40 -13.34 10.97
C MET A 245 -4.23 -14.27 10.60
N PHE A 246 -3.11 -14.22 11.31
CA PHE A 246 -1.97 -15.11 11.06
C PHE A 246 -2.31 -16.57 11.32
N GLN A 247 -3.03 -16.88 12.41
CA GLN A 247 -3.50 -18.24 12.68
C GLN A 247 -4.37 -18.75 11.55
N ALA A 248 -5.32 -17.97 11.04
CA ALA A 248 -6.13 -18.36 9.90
C ALA A 248 -5.28 -18.62 8.64
N VAL A 249 -4.29 -17.77 8.38
CA VAL A 249 -3.39 -17.94 7.22
C VAL A 249 -2.55 -19.20 7.32
N PHE A 250 -2.09 -19.60 8.51
CA PHE A 250 -1.30 -20.83 8.67
C PHE A 250 -2.17 -22.07 8.84
N SER A 251 -3.03 -22.09 9.85
CA SER A 251 -3.81 -23.27 10.21
C SER A 251 -4.96 -23.57 9.24
N TRP A 252 -5.63 -22.54 8.68
CA TRP A 252 -6.77 -22.79 7.80
C TRP A 252 -6.36 -22.95 6.34
N ALA A 253 -5.24 -22.32 5.93
CA ALA A 253 -4.73 -22.52 4.58
C ALA A 253 -4.06 -23.88 4.41
N GLN A 254 -3.31 -24.35 5.42
CA GLN A 254 -2.45 -25.54 5.32
C GLN A 254 -3.19 -26.79 4.80
N PRO A 255 -4.39 -27.17 5.28
CA PRO A 255 -5.08 -28.34 4.75
C PRO A 255 -5.38 -28.24 3.26
N LEU A 256 -5.74 -27.04 2.77
CA LEU A 256 -6.01 -26.81 1.36
C LEU A 256 -4.71 -26.76 0.54
N MET A 257 -3.61 -26.27 1.11
CA MET A 257 -2.28 -26.30 0.49
C MET A 257 -1.78 -27.74 0.33
N GLU A 258 -1.93 -28.56 1.37
CA GLU A 258 -1.55 -29.97 1.35
C GLU A 258 -2.37 -30.73 0.30
N LEU A 259 -3.70 -30.55 0.29
CA LEU A 259 -4.56 -31.15 -0.73
C LEU A 259 -4.12 -30.80 -2.16
N LEU A 260 -3.77 -29.54 -2.41
CA LEU A 260 -3.28 -29.12 -3.72
C LEU A 260 -1.90 -29.73 -4.03
N SER A 261 -0.97 -29.71 -3.07
CA SER A 261 0.37 -30.29 -3.22
C SER A 261 0.31 -31.78 -3.55
N ASP A 262 -0.50 -32.53 -2.81
CA ASP A 262 -0.68 -33.97 -3.00
C ASP A 262 -1.36 -34.27 -4.34
N SER A 263 -2.34 -33.45 -4.74
CA SER A 263 -3.01 -33.59 -6.05
C SER A 263 -2.04 -33.38 -7.21
N PHE A 264 -1.16 -32.37 -7.14
CA PHE A 264 -0.15 -32.13 -8.18
C PHE A 264 1.00 -33.16 -8.12
N GLY A 265 1.36 -33.64 -6.94
CA GLY A 265 2.30 -34.74 -6.76
C GLY A 265 1.80 -36.03 -7.41
N ALA A 266 0.55 -36.41 -7.14
CA ALA A 266 -0.11 -37.57 -7.75
C ALA A 266 -0.23 -37.43 -9.28
N LEU A 267 -0.48 -36.22 -9.78
CA LEU A 267 -0.48 -35.97 -11.23
C LEU A 267 0.93 -36.16 -11.83
N GLY A 268 1.98 -35.74 -11.12
CA GLY A 268 3.36 -35.92 -11.52
C GLY A 268 3.79 -37.39 -11.56
N THR A 269 3.40 -38.19 -10.56
CA THR A 269 3.68 -39.64 -10.54
C THR A 269 2.91 -40.39 -11.62
N LEU A 270 1.68 -39.99 -11.92
CA LEU A 270 0.91 -40.54 -13.03
C LEU A 270 1.59 -40.30 -14.38
N VAL A 271 2.16 -39.10 -14.59
CA VAL A 271 2.97 -38.79 -15.77
C VAL A 271 4.20 -39.69 -15.85
N ALA A 272 4.89 -39.92 -14.73
CA ALA A 272 6.05 -40.81 -14.66
C ALA A 272 5.74 -42.27 -14.97
N GLN A 273 4.53 -42.74 -14.64
CA GLN A 273 4.10 -44.12 -14.92
C GLN A 273 3.65 -44.34 -16.37
N VAL A 274 3.11 -43.31 -17.02
CA VAL A 274 2.54 -43.42 -18.38
C VAL A 274 3.59 -43.13 -19.47
N LEU A 275 4.53 -42.22 -19.20
CA LEU A 275 5.56 -41.83 -20.18
C LEU A 275 6.88 -42.55 -19.92
N PRO A 276 7.59 -42.97 -20.99
CA PRO A 276 8.92 -43.55 -20.85
C PRO A 276 9.94 -42.53 -20.33
N GLU A 277 10.97 -43.03 -19.64
CA GLU A 277 12.07 -42.23 -19.14
C GLU A 277 12.71 -41.38 -20.24
N GLY A 278 12.66 -40.06 -20.05
CA GLY A 278 13.17 -39.13 -21.05
C GLY A 278 12.90 -37.67 -20.74
N ILE A 279 13.35 -36.80 -21.65
CA ILE A 279 13.23 -35.34 -21.53
C ILE A 279 11.76 -34.91 -21.42
N LEU A 280 10.86 -35.55 -22.16
CA LEU A 280 9.45 -35.21 -22.16
C LEU A 280 8.77 -35.50 -20.82
N GLN A 281 9.05 -36.67 -20.22
CA GLN A 281 8.56 -37.01 -18.89
C GLN A 281 9.10 -36.01 -17.85
N SER A 282 10.41 -35.77 -17.84
CA SER A 282 11.04 -34.83 -16.91
C SER A 282 10.48 -33.41 -17.07
N PHE A 283 10.25 -32.95 -18.30
CA PHE A 283 9.64 -31.64 -18.57
C PHE A 283 8.23 -31.55 -18.00
N LEU A 284 7.38 -32.55 -18.28
CA LEU A 284 5.99 -32.54 -17.83
C LEU A 284 5.89 -32.64 -16.31
N GLN A 285 6.64 -33.56 -15.69
CA GLN A 285 6.64 -33.79 -14.25
C GLN A 285 7.32 -32.65 -13.47
N ASN A 286 8.60 -32.39 -13.75
CA ASN A 286 9.45 -31.50 -12.94
C ASN A 286 9.45 -30.04 -13.44
N GLY A 287 9.21 -29.80 -14.73
CA GLY A 287 9.13 -28.46 -15.29
C GLY A 287 7.73 -27.85 -15.17
N LEU A 288 6.73 -28.53 -15.74
CA LEU A 288 5.38 -27.99 -15.90
C LEU A 288 4.47 -28.25 -14.69
N ILE A 289 4.28 -29.52 -14.29
CA ILE A 289 3.36 -29.90 -13.21
C ILE A 289 3.86 -29.36 -11.87
N ALA A 290 5.13 -29.62 -11.52
CA ALA A 290 5.72 -29.06 -10.31
C ALA A 290 5.72 -27.51 -10.32
N GLY A 291 5.97 -26.90 -11.49
CA GLY A 291 5.90 -25.45 -11.68
C GLY A 291 4.49 -24.88 -11.42
N VAL A 292 3.45 -25.47 -12.01
CA VAL A 292 2.05 -25.07 -11.81
C VAL A 292 1.61 -25.32 -10.36
N GLY A 293 1.98 -26.47 -9.79
CA GLY A 293 1.71 -26.81 -8.39
C GLY A 293 2.31 -25.78 -7.45
N SER A 294 3.56 -25.37 -7.67
CA SER A 294 4.24 -24.34 -6.86
C SER A 294 3.48 -23.01 -6.83
N VAL A 295 2.74 -22.64 -7.88
CA VAL A 295 1.93 -21.40 -7.91
C VAL A 295 0.61 -21.59 -7.19
N LEU A 296 -0.09 -22.70 -7.48
CA LEU A 296 -1.45 -22.91 -7.01
C LEU A 296 -1.52 -23.24 -5.52
N VAL A 297 -0.50 -23.90 -4.99
CA VAL A 297 -0.41 -24.25 -3.56
C VAL A 297 -0.48 -23.00 -2.67
N PHE A 298 -0.04 -21.81 -3.10
CA PHE A 298 -0.12 -20.60 -2.26
C PHE A 298 -1.42 -19.80 -2.38
N LEU A 299 -2.27 -20.12 -3.34
CA LEU A 299 -3.51 -19.39 -3.58
C LEU A 299 -4.44 -19.33 -2.34
N PRO A 300 -4.60 -20.41 -1.54
CA PRO A 300 -5.40 -20.39 -0.30
C PRO A 300 -4.96 -19.32 0.72
N GLN A 301 -3.65 -19.23 0.99
CA GLN A 301 -3.12 -18.25 1.93
C GLN A 301 -3.42 -16.82 1.47
N ILE A 302 -3.22 -16.55 0.17
CA ILE A 302 -3.47 -15.24 -0.43
C ILE A 302 -4.95 -14.85 -0.32
N ILE A 303 -5.85 -15.79 -0.57
CA ILE A 303 -7.30 -15.58 -0.43
C ILE A 303 -7.67 -15.18 1.00
N ILE A 304 -7.16 -15.91 2.00
CA ILE A 304 -7.43 -15.64 3.42
C ILE A 304 -6.88 -14.26 3.83
N ILE A 305 -5.65 -13.94 3.45
CA ILE A 305 -5.04 -12.62 3.72
C ILE A 305 -5.92 -11.49 3.15
N PHE A 306 -6.30 -11.58 1.88
CA PHE A 306 -7.12 -10.55 1.25
C PHE A 306 -8.52 -10.46 1.86
N LEU A 307 -9.10 -11.58 2.27
CA LEU A 307 -10.36 -11.60 3.01
C LEU A 307 -10.27 -10.77 4.29
N PHE A 308 -9.24 -11.00 5.13
CA PHE A 308 -9.05 -10.24 6.36
C PHE A 308 -8.77 -8.76 6.12
N ILE A 309 -7.91 -8.42 5.15
CA ILE A 309 -7.59 -7.02 4.83
C ILE A 309 -8.86 -6.28 4.38
N LEU A 310 -9.62 -6.86 3.44
CA LEU A 310 -10.86 -6.25 2.93
C LEU A 310 -11.91 -6.12 4.03
N LEU A 311 -12.00 -7.11 4.93
CA LEU A 311 -12.91 -7.08 6.06
C LEU A 311 -12.55 -5.94 7.02
N LEU A 312 -11.29 -5.82 7.42
CA LEU A 312 -10.82 -4.76 8.33
C LEU A 312 -10.93 -3.35 7.71
N GLU A 313 -10.77 -3.25 6.38
CA GLU A 313 -10.96 -2.01 5.62
C GLU A 313 -12.44 -1.60 5.58
N ASP A 314 -13.34 -2.51 5.16
CA ASP A 314 -14.78 -2.23 5.04
C ASP A 314 -15.43 -1.97 6.41
N PHE A 315 -14.96 -2.62 7.48
CA PHE A 315 -15.40 -2.34 8.85
C PHE A 315 -14.95 -0.94 9.32
N GLY A 316 -13.91 -0.36 8.73
CA GLY A 316 -13.32 0.91 9.16
C GLY A 316 -12.32 0.77 10.32
N TYR A 317 -11.94 -0.45 10.71
CA TYR A 317 -10.96 -0.69 11.78
C TYR A 317 -9.55 -0.19 11.40
N MET A 318 -9.20 -0.27 10.11
CA MET A 318 -7.89 0.16 9.59
C MET A 318 -7.54 1.62 9.95
N ALA A 319 -8.52 2.52 9.96
CA ALA A 319 -8.31 3.92 10.36
C ALA A 319 -7.93 4.05 11.85
N ARG A 320 -8.56 3.25 12.72
CA ARG A 320 -8.27 3.22 14.17
C ARG A 320 -6.90 2.61 14.45
N ALA A 321 -6.58 1.51 13.78
CA ALA A 321 -5.28 0.87 13.87
C ALA A 321 -4.15 1.83 13.46
N ALA A 322 -4.32 2.59 12.37
CA ALA A 322 -3.36 3.61 11.96
C ALA A 322 -3.20 4.73 12.99
N PHE A 323 -4.29 5.17 13.63
CA PHE A 323 -4.24 6.17 14.71
C PHE A 323 -3.46 5.66 15.92
N LEU A 324 -3.73 4.43 16.35
CA LEU A 324 -3.04 3.81 17.48
C LEU A 324 -1.54 3.63 17.21
N MET A 325 -1.18 3.27 15.98
CA MET A 325 0.21 3.07 15.55
C MET A 325 0.95 4.36 15.24
N ASP A 326 0.27 5.51 15.13
CA ASP A 326 0.90 6.80 14.80
C ASP A 326 2.01 7.17 15.79
N ARG A 327 1.82 6.89 17.09
CA ARG A 327 2.86 7.16 18.10
C ARG A 327 4.12 6.31 17.89
N ILE A 328 3.94 5.03 17.57
CA ILE A 328 5.05 4.07 17.37
C ILE A 328 5.76 4.38 16.04
N MET A 329 4.99 4.60 14.97
CA MET A 329 5.49 4.93 13.64
C MET A 329 6.18 6.30 13.62
N GLY A 330 5.63 7.29 14.33
CA GLY A 330 6.19 8.63 14.45
C GLY A 330 7.58 8.65 15.07
N GLY A 331 7.84 7.75 16.04
CA GLY A 331 9.17 7.51 16.60
C GLY A 331 10.19 7.02 15.56
N ALA A 332 9.75 6.20 14.61
CA ALA A 332 10.56 5.75 13.47
C ALA A 332 10.56 6.74 12.27
N GLY A 333 9.93 7.89 12.45
CA GLY A 333 9.83 8.94 11.44
C GLY A 333 8.84 8.67 10.31
N LEU A 334 7.94 7.70 10.47
CA LEU A 334 6.89 7.35 9.53
C LEU A 334 5.54 7.92 9.99
N HIS A 335 4.64 8.12 9.03
CA HIS A 335 3.26 8.49 9.29
C HIS A 335 2.47 7.27 9.80
N GLY A 336 1.52 7.42 10.72
CA GLY A 336 0.70 6.29 11.23
C GLY A 336 -0.02 5.48 10.14
N ARG A 337 -0.36 6.11 9.00
CA ARG A 337 -0.93 5.44 7.81
C ARG A 337 0.04 4.44 7.15
N ALA A 338 1.35 4.53 7.41
CA ALA A 338 2.34 3.58 6.91
C ALA A 338 2.21 2.19 7.55
N PHE A 339 1.59 2.11 8.73
CA PHE A 339 1.34 0.83 9.40
C PHE A 339 0.51 -0.11 8.53
N ILE A 340 -0.52 0.40 7.84
CA ILE A 340 -1.43 -0.41 7.02
C ILE A 340 -0.66 -1.14 5.88
N PRO A 341 0.13 -0.44 5.04
CA PRO A 341 1.03 -1.06 4.07
C PRO A 341 2.01 -2.06 4.66
N LEU A 342 2.65 -1.72 5.79
CA LEU A 342 3.69 -2.55 6.39
C LEU A 342 3.13 -3.84 6.98
N LEU A 343 1.98 -3.74 7.63
CA LEU A 343 1.24 -4.90 8.12
C LEU A 343 0.87 -5.84 6.96
N SER A 344 0.30 -5.29 5.89
CA SER A 344 -0.01 -6.07 4.69
C SER A 344 1.25 -6.68 4.04
N SER A 345 2.43 -6.10 4.26
CA SER A 345 3.69 -6.58 3.69
C SER A 345 4.24 -7.85 4.37
N PHE A 346 3.89 -8.10 5.64
CA PHE A 346 4.18 -9.39 6.31
C PHE A 346 3.47 -10.57 5.68
N ALA A 347 2.29 -10.32 5.12
CA ALA A 347 1.63 -11.30 4.28
C ALA A 347 2.33 -11.33 2.91
N CYS A 348 2.28 -10.21 2.18
CA CYS A 348 2.93 -10.08 0.89
C CYS A 348 3.29 -8.62 0.60
N ALA A 349 4.53 -8.37 0.16
CA ALA A 349 5.00 -7.03 -0.17
C ALA A 349 4.19 -6.37 -1.31
N ILE A 350 3.63 -7.15 -2.25
CA ILE A 350 2.86 -6.61 -3.39
C ILE A 350 1.64 -5.80 -2.94
N PRO A 351 0.64 -6.38 -2.24
CA PRO A 351 -0.50 -5.62 -1.75
C PRO A 351 -0.10 -4.56 -0.73
N GLY A 352 0.92 -4.80 0.09
CA GLY A 352 1.46 -3.80 1.00
C GLY A 352 1.94 -2.54 0.28
N ILE A 353 2.76 -2.69 -0.76
CA ILE A 353 3.26 -1.59 -1.59
C ILE A 353 2.09 -0.88 -2.31
N MET A 354 1.09 -1.60 -2.81
CA MET A 354 -0.08 -0.97 -3.42
C MET A 354 -0.92 -0.17 -2.41
N ALA A 355 -1.02 -0.64 -1.16
CA ALA A 355 -1.73 0.04 -0.09
C ALA A 355 -1.05 1.36 0.33
N THR A 356 0.21 1.59 -0.06
CA THR A 356 0.90 2.87 0.23
C THR A 356 0.24 4.08 -0.43
N ARG A 357 -0.68 3.89 -1.37
CA ARG A 357 -1.52 4.97 -1.94
C ARG A 357 -2.37 5.70 -0.91
N VAL A 358 -2.61 5.07 0.25
CA VAL A 358 -3.28 5.68 1.39
C VAL A 358 -2.39 6.76 2.05
N ILE A 359 -1.08 6.79 1.77
CA ILE A 359 -0.16 7.79 2.31
C ILE A 359 -0.10 8.98 1.34
N ASP A 360 -0.61 10.13 1.77
CA ASP A 360 -0.74 11.31 0.90
C ASP A 360 0.61 11.92 0.54
N ASN A 361 1.56 11.93 1.49
CA ASN A 361 2.87 12.53 1.27
C ASN A 361 3.78 11.63 0.43
N ARG A 362 4.33 12.17 -0.66
CA ARG A 362 5.19 11.43 -1.59
C ARG A 362 6.45 10.85 -0.95
N ARG A 363 7.09 11.57 -0.02
CA ARG A 363 8.32 11.12 0.67
C ARG A 363 8.02 9.99 1.64
N ASP A 364 7.01 10.16 2.50
CA ASP A 364 6.58 9.11 3.43
C ASP A 364 6.09 7.86 2.69
N ARG A 365 5.33 8.06 1.61
CA ARG A 365 4.90 6.99 0.71
C ARG A 365 6.10 6.25 0.13
N LEU A 366 7.08 6.95 -0.42
CA LEU A 366 8.28 6.34 -0.97
C LEU A 366 9.09 5.60 0.10
N THR A 367 9.29 6.17 1.28
CA THR A 367 9.92 5.48 2.43
C THR A 367 9.25 4.15 2.69
N THR A 368 7.92 4.18 2.76
CA THR A 368 7.10 3.01 3.07
C THR A 368 7.22 1.97 1.97
N ILE A 369 7.24 2.37 0.69
CA ILE A 369 7.50 1.47 -0.45
C ILE A 369 8.90 0.85 -0.36
N LEU A 370 9.90 1.62 0.07
CA LEU A 370 11.29 1.15 0.18
C LEU A 370 11.46 0.17 1.33
N ILE A 371 10.82 0.36 2.48
CA ILE A 371 10.99 -0.50 3.68
C ILE A 371 9.97 -1.64 3.77
N ALA A 372 8.79 -1.53 3.13
CA ALA A 372 7.80 -2.62 3.04
C ALA A 372 8.42 -4.00 2.71
N PRO A 373 9.39 -4.10 1.80
CA PRO A 373 9.99 -5.37 1.45
C PRO A 373 10.95 -5.95 2.52
N LEU A 374 11.33 -5.17 3.53
CA LEU A 374 12.10 -5.65 4.70
C LEU A 374 11.21 -6.42 5.69
N MET A 375 9.89 -6.27 5.59
CA MET A 375 8.96 -7.11 6.33
C MET A 375 9.05 -8.55 5.83
N THR A 376 9.19 -9.50 6.75
CA THR A 376 9.25 -10.92 6.43
C THR A 376 7.90 -11.38 5.89
N CYS A 377 7.83 -11.61 4.58
CA CYS A 377 6.62 -12.11 3.91
C CYS A 377 6.43 -13.62 4.11
N SER A 378 5.20 -14.11 4.03
CA SER A 378 4.87 -15.54 4.22
C SER A 378 5.65 -16.49 3.32
N ALA A 379 5.98 -16.06 2.11
CA ALA A 379 6.77 -16.83 1.14
C ALA A 379 8.19 -17.21 1.61
N ARG A 380 8.70 -16.58 2.68
CA ARG A 380 10.01 -16.93 3.28
C ARG A 380 9.90 -18.12 4.25
N ILE A 381 8.70 -18.40 4.73
CA ILE A 381 8.47 -19.38 5.78
C ILE A 381 8.90 -20.78 5.36
N PRO A 382 8.61 -21.29 4.15
CA PRO A 382 9.09 -22.61 3.74
C PRO A 382 10.61 -22.75 3.80
N VAL A 383 11.34 -21.69 3.43
CA VAL A 383 12.80 -21.64 3.51
C VAL A 383 13.24 -21.64 4.98
N TYR A 384 12.63 -20.79 5.81
CA TYR A 384 12.94 -20.73 7.24
C TYR A 384 12.66 -22.05 7.94
N THR A 385 11.50 -22.66 7.72
CA THR A 385 11.13 -23.93 8.36
C THR A 385 12.06 -25.04 7.93
N LEU A 386 12.41 -25.14 6.64
CA LEU A 386 13.33 -26.17 6.15
C LEU A 386 14.72 -26.05 6.78
N ILE A 387 15.28 -24.84 6.84
CA ILE A 387 16.63 -24.63 7.35
C ILE A 387 16.65 -24.72 8.88
N ILE A 388 15.62 -24.21 9.56
CA ILE A 388 15.53 -24.30 11.01
C ILE A 388 15.33 -25.77 11.43
N SER A 389 14.44 -26.53 10.78
CA SER A 389 14.21 -27.93 11.12
C SER A 389 15.43 -28.82 10.85
N ALA A 390 16.21 -28.50 9.82
CA ALA A 390 17.40 -29.27 9.44
C ALA A 390 18.62 -29.00 10.33
N PHE A 391 18.80 -27.77 10.84
CA PHE A 391 20.03 -27.36 11.53
C PHE A 391 19.87 -26.98 13.00
N ILE A 392 18.65 -26.65 13.45
CA ILE A 392 18.40 -26.22 14.83
C ILE A 392 17.76 -27.37 15.62
N PRO A 393 18.37 -27.82 16.73
CA PRO A 393 17.82 -28.89 17.56
C PRO A 393 16.39 -28.57 18.05
N ALA A 394 15.52 -29.58 18.05
CA ALA A 394 14.16 -29.49 18.57
C ALA A 394 14.13 -29.59 20.11
N GLU A 395 14.91 -28.75 20.78
CA GLU A 395 15.02 -28.71 22.24
C GLU A 395 14.11 -27.64 22.86
N ASN A 396 13.61 -27.91 24.07
CA ASN A 396 12.83 -26.95 24.84
C ASN A 396 13.74 -26.10 25.72
N VAL A 397 13.83 -24.81 25.41
CA VAL A 397 14.42 -23.78 26.26
C VAL A 397 13.43 -23.46 27.39
N TRP A 398 13.93 -23.40 28.62
CA TRP A 398 13.14 -23.13 29.83
C TRP A 398 11.94 -24.06 30.07
N GLY A 399 11.91 -25.24 29.44
CA GLY A 399 10.90 -26.28 29.67
C GLY A 399 9.56 -26.11 28.93
N TRP A 400 9.31 -24.96 28.31
CA TRP A 400 8.04 -24.68 27.60
C TRP A 400 8.22 -23.91 26.28
N VAL A 401 9.42 -23.44 25.94
CA VAL A 401 9.70 -22.68 24.70
C VAL A 401 10.56 -23.52 23.76
N ASN A 402 10.06 -23.87 22.59
CA ASN A 402 10.84 -24.59 21.59
C ASN A 402 11.91 -23.68 20.95
N LEU A 403 13.16 -24.15 20.85
CA LEU A 403 14.29 -23.39 20.30
C LEU A 403 14.08 -22.99 18.83
N GLN A 404 13.53 -23.88 17.99
CA GLN A 404 13.21 -23.58 16.60
C GLN A 404 12.19 -22.43 16.49
N GLY A 405 11.19 -22.43 17.39
CA GLY A 405 10.23 -21.34 17.53
C GLY A 405 10.89 -20.01 17.92
N LEU A 406 11.87 -20.05 18.84
CA LEU A 406 12.62 -18.86 19.25
C LEU A 406 13.48 -18.29 18.12
N VAL A 407 14.15 -19.14 17.35
CA VAL A 407 14.92 -18.72 16.15
C VAL A 407 13.99 -18.07 15.13
N MET A 408 12.87 -18.70 14.82
CA MET A 408 11.86 -18.14 13.91
C MET A 408 11.36 -16.78 14.39
N PHE A 409 11.02 -16.65 15.68
CA PHE A 409 10.62 -15.39 16.28
C PHE A 409 11.71 -14.30 16.17
N GLY A 410 12.98 -14.67 16.40
CA GLY A 410 14.13 -13.80 16.22
C GLY A 410 14.27 -13.27 14.79
N LEU A 411 14.05 -14.12 13.77
CA LEU A 411 14.08 -13.71 12.36
C LEU A 411 13.00 -12.66 12.04
N TYR A 412 11.80 -12.80 12.63
CA TYR A 412 10.72 -11.81 12.47
C TYR A 412 11.07 -10.48 13.13
N ILE A 413 11.57 -10.51 14.36
CA ILE A 413 12.02 -9.29 15.06
C ILE A 413 13.13 -8.60 14.27
N ALA A 414 14.09 -9.35 13.74
CA ALA A 414 15.18 -8.80 12.93
C ALA A 414 14.66 -8.09 11.66
N GLY A 415 13.66 -8.67 10.99
CA GLY A 415 12.97 -8.03 9.85
C GLY A 415 12.29 -6.70 10.24
N ILE A 416 11.58 -6.67 11.37
CA ILE A 416 10.93 -5.45 11.87
C ILE A 416 11.96 -4.40 12.26
N GLY A 417 12.95 -4.78 13.06
CA GLY A 417 13.99 -3.89 13.55
C GLY A 417 14.79 -3.28 12.39
N SER A 418 15.13 -4.08 11.38
CA SER A 418 15.82 -3.59 10.19
C SER A 418 14.95 -2.67 9.33
N ALA A 419 13.64 -2.91 9.20
CA ALA A 419 12.73 -1.99 8.52
C ALA A 419 12.65 -0.62 9.22
N LEU A 420 12.59 -0.61 10.55
CA LEU A 420 12.59 0.62 11.35
C LEU A 420 13.94 1.34 11.26
N ALA A 421 15.05 0.60 11.32
CA ALA A 421 16.40 1.16 11.16
C ALA A 421 16.60 1.75 9.76
N ALA A 422 16.18 1.04 8.70
CA ALA A 422 16.24 1.54 7.34
C ALA A 422 15.39 2.81 7.16
N SER A 423 14.19 2.84 7.74
CA SER A 423 13.34 4.05 7.77
C SER A 423 14.08 5.24 8.39
N PHE A 424 14.70 5.02 9.55
CA PHE A 424 15.49 6.05 10.23
C PHE A 424 16.67 6.54 9.38
N VAL A 425 17.44 5.62 8.77
CA VAL A 425 18.58 5.95 7.90
C VAL A 425 18.14 6.74 6.67
N ILE A 426 17.10 6.29 5.97
CA ILE A 426 16.54 6.97 4.80
C ILE A 426 16.14 8.40 5.18
N LYS A 427 15.44 8.58 6.30
CA LYS A 427 15.04 9.90 6.77
C LYS A 427 16.25 10.80 7.08
N PHE A 428 17.24 10.25 7.78
CA PHE A 428 18.45 10.97 8.19
C PHE A 428 19.27 11.48 6.99
N PHE A 429 19.44 10.65 5.96
CA PHE A 429 20.25 11.00 4.78
C PHE A 429 19.44 11.73 3.69
N MET A 430 18.17 11.39 3.47
CA MET A 430 17.43 11.83 2.29
C MET A 430 16.45 12.98 2.56
N TRP A 431 15.92 13.13 3.78
CA TRP A 431 14.83 14.09 4.07
C TRP A 431 15.00 14.85 5.39
N ARG A 432 16.20 15.38 5.61
CA ARG A 432 16.58 16.12 6.83
C ARG A 432 15.72 17.37 7.09
N ASP A 433 15.20 18.00 6.03
CA ASP A 433 14.37 19.22 6.11
C ASP A 433 12.85 18.94 6.13
N TYR A 434 12.43 17.68 6.19
CA TYR A 434 11.01 17.31 6.16
C TYR A 434 10.42 17.24 7.56
N GLN A 435 9.52 18.18 7.88
CA GLN A 435 8.72 18.12 9.11
C GLN A 435 7.36 17.48 8.83
N PRO A 436 7.09 16.28 9.37
CA PRO A 436 5.77 15.66 9.25
C PRO A 436 4.74 16.58 9.90
N ALA A 437 3.71 16.95 9.14
CA ALA A 437 2.64 17.79 9.64
C ALA A 437 1.78 17.01 10.65
N PRO A 438 1.06 17.69 11.56
CA PRO A 438 0.19 17.03 12.53
C PRO A 438 -0.78 16.07 11.85
N PHE A 439 -0.78 14.83 12.33
CA PHE A 439 -1.65 13.76 11.86
C PHE A 439 -3.11 14.16 12.11
N MET A 440 -3.87 14.35 11.03
CA MET A 440 -5.29 14.62 11.09
C MET A 440 -5.99 13.59 10.22
N LEU A 441 -6.59 12.60 10.88
CA LEU A 441 -7.35 11.54 10.24
C LEU A 441 -8.81 11.67 10.64
N GLU A 442 -9.70 11.74 9.65
CA GLU A 442 -11.13 11.53 9.87
C GLU A 442 -11.35 10.05 10.17
N LEU A 443 -11.86 9.73 11.35
CA LEU A 443 -12.27 8.36 11.69
C LEU A 443 -13.64 8.11 11.07
N PRO A 444 -13.77 7.26 10.03
CA PRO A 444 -15.06 6.98 9.40
C PRO A 444 -15.96 6.20 10.38
N ASP A 445 -17.27 6.34 10.29
CA ASP A 445 -18.20 5.51 11.08
C ASP A 445 -17.99 4.00 10.79
N TYR A 446 -18.20 3.14 11.79
CA TYR A 446 -18.20 1.69 11.58
C TYR A 446 -19.32 1.32 10.59
N LYS A 447 -18.99 0.46 9.62
CA LYS A 447 -19.93 -0.05 8.63
C LYS A 447 -19.92 -1.57 8.66
N LEU A 448 -21.08 -2.17 8.42
CA LEU A 448 -21.15 -3.61 8.17
C LEU A 448 -20.64 -3.88 6.75
N PRO A 449 -19.65 -4.78 6.58
CA PRO A 449 -19.12 -5.12 5.28
C PRO A 449 -20.20 -5.77 4.40
N ARG A 450 -20.19 -5.44 3.11
CA ARG A 450 -21.09 -6.08 2.14
C ARG A 450 -20.41 -7.34 1.61
N LEU A 451 -20.95 -8.52 1.96
CA LEU A 451 -20.38 -9.82 1.55
C LEU A 451 -20.08 -9.92 0.04
N LYS A 452 -20.97 -9.37 -0.80
CA LYS A 452 -20.78 -9.34 -2.25
C LYS A 452 -19.53 -8.53 -2.66
N SER A 453 -19.27 -7.41 -2.00
CA SER A 453 -18.12 -6.55 -2.29
C SER A 453 -16.82 -7.23 -1.86
N ILE A 454 -16.81 -7.87 -0.69
CA ILE A 454 -15.68 -8.69 -0.23
C ILE A 454 -15.42 -9.85 -1.21
N ALA A 455 -16.44 -10.62 -1.58
CA ALA A 455 -16.27 -11.77 -2.48
C ALA A 455 -15.71 -11.37 -3.85
N ILE A 456 -16.23 -10.29 -4.45
CA ILE A 456 -15.70 -9.75 -5.71
C ILE A 456 -14.26 -9.27 -5.53
N GLY A 457 -13.95 -8.61 -4.41
CA GLY A 457 -12.61 -8.16 -4.07
C GLY A 457 -11.62 -9.32 -4.00
N VAL A 458 -11.93 -10.35 -3.22
CA VAL A 458 -11.11 -11.57 -3.07
C VAL A 458 -10.90 -12.26 -4.41
N TYR A 459 -11.97 -12.49 -5.19
CA TYR A 459 -11.88 -13.10 -6.52
C TYR A 459 -10.98 -12.31 -7.48
N THR A 460 -11.13 -10.98 -7.50
CA THR A 460 -10.33 -10.11 -8.36
C THR A 460 -8.85 -10.17 -7.99
N ARG A 461 -8.52 -10.22 -6.68
CA ARG A 461 -7.13 -10.34 -6.20
C ARG A 461 -6.55 -11.71 -6.55
N ALA A 462 -7.30 -12.79 -6.35
CA ALA A 462 -6.90 -14.15 -6.72
C ALA A 462 -6.62 -14.27 -8.23
N LYS A 463 -7.51 -13.75 -9.09
CA LYS A 463 -7.33 -13.73 -10.54
C LYS A 463 -6.09 -12.93 -10.95
N MET A 464 -5.87 -11.76 -10.35
CA MET A 464 -4.68 -10.95 -10.64
C MET A 464 -3.38 -11.68 -10.25
N PHE A 465 -3.37 -12.42 -9.14
CA PHE A 465 -2.24 -13.24 -8.73
C PHE A 465 -1.95 -14.33 -9.76
N LEU A 466 -2.97 -15.12 -10.13
CA LEU A 466 -2.86 -16.20 -11.12
C LEU A 466 -2.34 -15.69 -12.48
N GLN A 467 -2.90 -14.60 -13.00
CA GLN A 467 -2.56 -14.11 -14.34
C GLN A 467 -1.21 -13.38 -14.43
N ARG A 468 -0.75 -12.76 -13.34
CA ARG A 468 0.48 -11.94 -13.38
C ARG A 468 1.65 -12.64 -12.70
N ALA A 469 1.46 -13.06 -11.46
CA ALA A 469 2.50 -13.75 -10.71
C ALA A 469 2.65 -15.19 -11.21
N GLY A 470 1.53 -15.89 -11.42
CA GLY A 470 1.55 -17.29 -11.88
C GLY A 470 2.30 -17.49 -13.20
N THR A 471 2.04 -16.65 -14.21
CA THR A 471 2.77 -16.71 -15.49
C THR A 471 4.27 -16.50 -15.31
N THR A 472 4.67 -15.53 -14.48
CA THR A 472 6.10 -15.23 -14.24
C THR A 472 6.80 -16.39 -13.53
N ILE A 473 6.16 -16.97 -12.51
CA ILE A 473 6.70 -18.10 -11.73
C ILE A 473 6.84 -19.33 -12.63
N LEU A 474 5.78 -19.67 -13.38
CA LEU A 474 5.80 -20.82 -14.28
C LEU A 474 6.89 -20.70 -15.34
N SER A 475 7.03 -19.54 -15.98
CA SER A 475 8.10 -19.31 -16.97
C SER A 475 9.49 -19.48 -16.36
N MET A 476 9.70 -19.01 -15.12
CA MET A 476 10.99 -19.18 -14.43
C MET A 476 11.25 -20.65 -14.06
N MET A 477 10.23 -21.41 -13.68
CA MET A 477 10.34 -22.86 -13.40
C MET A 477 10.72 -23.67 -14.62
N ILE A 478 10.09 -23.40 -15.75
CA ILE A 478 10.47 -24.01 -17.02
C ILE A 478 11.92 -23.65 -17.38
N LEU A 479 12.32 -22.38 -17.19
CA LEU A 479 13.69 -21.94 -17.47
C LEU A 479 14.71 -22.64 -16.57
N ILE A 480 14.46 -22.78 -15.28
CA ILE A 480 15.40 -23.43 -14.35
C ILE A 480 15.47 -24.92 -14.61
N TRP A 481 14.33 -25.57 -14.84
CA TRP A 481 14.33 -26.97 -15.27
C TRP A 481 15.20 -27.15 -16.52
N PHE A 482 15.07 -26.26 -17.51
CA PHE A 482 15.90 -26.30 -18.72
C PHE A 482 17.39 -26.10 -18.40
N LEU A 483 17.74 -25.09 -17.60
CA LEU A 483 19.12 -24.82 -17.21
C LEU A 483 19.74 -25.95 -16.37
N ALA A 484 18.94 -26.63 -15.54
CA ALA A 484 19.39 -27.75 -14.72
C ALA A 484 19.48 -29.07 -15.50
N SER A 485 18.74 -29.20 -16.60
CA SER A 485 18.68 -30.42 -17.42
C SER A 485 19.65 -30.42 -18.61
N PHE A 486 20.06 -29.24 -19.09
CA PHE A 486 20.88 -29.10 -20.30
C PHE A 486 22.20 -28.37 -20.04
N PRO A 487 23.31 -28.76 -20.70
CA PRO A 487 23.47 -29.97 -21.49
C PRO A 487 23.43 -31.24 -20.61
N GLN A 488 23.06 -32.38 -21.21
CA GLN A 488 23.12 -33.66 -20.52
C GLN A 488 24.57 -34.06 -20.26
N ALA A 489 24.78 -34.89 -19.24
CA ALA A 489 26.10 -35.40 -18.90
C ALA A 489 26.72 -36.16 -20.10
N PRO A 490 28.01 -35.92 -20.41
CA PRO A 490 28.72 -36.72 -21.41
C PRO A 490 28.68 -38.22 -21.08
N ALA A 491 28.70 -39.07 -22.10
CA ALA A 491 28.79 -40.52 -21.88
C ALA A 491 30.09 -40.86 -21.10
N GLY A 492 29.95 -41.53 -19.95
CA GLY A 492 31.06 -41.86 -19.06
C GLY A 492 31.43 -40.77 -18.04
N ALA A 493 30.60 -39.74 -17.87
CA ALA A 493 30.82 -38.70 -16.87
C ALA A 493 30.90 -39.24 -15.43
N GLU A 494 31.91 -38.81 -14.68
CA GLU A 494 32.02 -39.08 -13.25
C GLU A 494 31.19 -38.03 -12.47
N GLY A 495 30.26 -38.51 -11.64
CA GLY A 495 29.41 -37.70 -10.77
C GLY A 495 27.99 -37.39 -11.28
N PRO A 496 27.15 -36.71 -10.48
CA PRO A 496 25.76 -36.40 -10.82
C PRO A 496 25.62 -35.59 -12.11
N ALA A 497 24.64 -35.94 -12.95
CA ALA A 497 24.44 -35.31 -14.26
C ALA A 497 24.28 -33.78 -14.21
N ILE A 498 23.70 -33.27 -13.13
CA ILE A 498 23.52 -31.83 -12.92
C ILE A 498 24.83 -31.04 -12.90
N ASN A 499 25.96 -31.64 -12.54
CA ASN A 499 27.26 -30.96 -12.47
C ASN A 499 27.76 -30.44 -13.84
N TYR A 500 27.19 -30.97 -14.93
CA TYR A 500 27.49 -30.62 -16.31
C TYR A 500 26.46 -29.66 -16.92
N SER A 501 25.38 -29.36 -16.20
CA SER A 501 24.30 -28.48 -16.67
C SER A 501 24.72 -27.01 -16.74
N LEU A 502 23.98 -26.21 -17.53
CA LEU A 502 24.14 -24.75 -17.58
C LEU A 502 23.93 -24.11 -16.21
N ALA A 503 23.02 -24.66 -15.41
CA ALA A 503 22.81 -24.24 -14.03
C ALA A 503 24.11 -24.38 -13.23
N ALA A 504 24.80 -25.53 -13.31
CA ALA A 504 26.08 -25.72 -12.62
C ALA A 504 27.19 -24.79 -13.16
N MET A 505 27.22 -24.50 -14.47
CA MET A 505 28.17 -23.54 -15.05
C MET A 505 27.95 -22.13 -14.51
N ILE A 506 26.70 -21.65 -14.50
CA ILE A 506 26.31 -20.35 -13.94
C ILE A 506 26.63 -20.31 -12.44
N GLY A 507 26.31 -21.40 -11.72
CA GLY A 507 26.60 -21.55 -10.30
C GLY A 507 28.07 -21.39 -9.96
N LYS A 508 28.93 -22.15 -10.64
CA LYS A 508 30.39 -22.10 -10.45
C LYS A 508 30.98 -20.76 -10.86
N PHE A 509 30.38 -20.07 -11.84
CA PHE A 509 30.75 -18.69 -12.19
C PHE A 509 30.41 -17.69 -11.09
N LEU A 510 29.26 -17.86 -10.41
CA LEU A 510 28.82 -16.99 -9.32
C LEU A 510 29.45 -17.37 -7.96
N GLU A 511 29.90 -18.60 -7.78
CA GLU A 511 30.44 -19.13 -6.53
C GLU A 511 31.54 -18.25 -5.92
N PRO A 512 32.55 -17.73 -6.64
CA PRO A 512 33.58 -16.87 -6.05
C PRO A 512 33.01 -15.62 -5.36
N PHE A 513 31.88 -15.10 -5.86
CA PHE A 513 31.21 -13.94 -5.28
C PHE A 513 30.48 -14.28 -3.97
N PHE A 514 29.91 -15.49 -3.88
CA PHE A 514 29.10 -15.94 -2.74
C PHE A 514 29.88 -16.80 -1.72
N ALA A 515 31.06 -17.32 -2.09
CA ALA A 515 31.91 -18.12 -1.22
C ALA A 515 32.27 -17.44 0.12
N PRO A 516 32.49 -16.11 0.21
CA PRO A 516 32.70 -15.44 1.49
C PRO A 516 31.52 -15.55 2.46
N LEU A 517 30.32 -15.84 1.96
CA LEU A 517 29.11 -16.04 2.76
C LEU A 517 28.95 -17.50 3.24
N GLY A 518 29.88 -18.38 2.87
CA GLY A 518 29.76 -19.82 3.07
C GLY A 518 28.86 -20.53 2.05
N PHE A 519 28.55 -19.89 0.92
CA PHE A 519 27.65 -20.44 -0.09
C PHE A 519 28.44 -21.14 -1.21
N ASN A 520 28.05 -22.37 -1.51
CA ASN A 520 28.57 -23.14 -2.63
C ASN A 520 27.82 -22.80 -3.94
N TRP A 521 28.27 -23.36 -5.06
CA TRP A 521 27.61 -23.16 -6.35
C TRP A 521 26.14 -23.61 -6.35
N GLN A 522 25.75 -24.65 -5.61
CA GLN A 522 24.36 -25.11 -5.54
C GLN A 522 23.45 -24.04 -4.91
N ILE A 523 23.91 -23.43 -3.82
CA ILE A 523 23.22 -22.29 -3.19
C ILE A 523 23.14 -21.13 -4.17
N ALA A 524 24.27 -20.77 -4.81
CA ALA A 524 24.32 -19.65 -5.75
C ALA A 524 23.32 -19.80 -6.91
N VAL A 525 23.16 -21.01 -7.46
CA VAL A 525 22.14 -21.32 -8.46
C VAL A 525 20.73 -21.21 -7.89
N ALA A 526 20.47 -21.76 -6.70
CA ALA A 526 19.15 -21.76 -6.09
C ALA A 526 18.67 -20.34 -5.68
N LEU A 527 19.59 -19.40 -5.47
CA LEU A 527 19.25 -17.99 -5.20
C LEU A 527 18.59 -17.31 -6.40
N ILE A 528 18.93 -17.67 -7.64
CA ILE A 528 18.38 -17.07 -8.87
C ILE A 528 16.84 -17.27 -8.97
N PRO A 529 16.28 -18.50 -8.93
CA PRO A 529 14.85 -18.73 -8.76
C PRO A 529 14.26 -18.01 -7.57
N GLY A 530 14.98 -18.04 -6.44
CA GLY A 530 14.56 -17.40 -5.18
C GLY A 530 14.29 -15.91 -5.34
N MET A 531 15.01 -15.25 -6.26
CA MET A 531 14.80 -13.84 -6.62
C MET A 531 13.60 -13.63 -7.54
N ALA A 532 13.11 -14.66 -8.24
CA ALA A 532 11.84 -14.60 -8.96
C ALA A 532 10.65 -14.80 -8.01
N ALA A 533 10.73 -15.82 -7.15
CA ALA A 533 9.80 -16.13 -6.07
C ALA A 533 10.52 -16.91 -4.96
N ARG A 534 10.31 -16.53 -3.70
CA ARG A 534 11.16 -16.93 -2.56
C ARG A 534 10.95 -18.38 -2.14
N GLU A 535 9.70 -18.78 -2.14
CA GLU A 535 9.23 -20.14 -1.91
C GLU A 535 9.85 -21.14 -2.88
N VAL A 536 10.24 -20.67 -4.06
CA VAL A 536 10.81 -21.50 -5.11
C VAL A 536 12.27 -21.83 -4.88
N ALA A 537 12.95 -21.13 -3.96
CA ALA A 537 14.30 -21.49 -3.56
C ALA A 537 14.37 -22.91 -3.00
N VAL A 538 13.35 -23.35 -2.25
CA VAL A 538 13.27 -24.74 -1.73
C VAL A 538 13.12 -25.74 -2.88
N GLY A 539 12.22 -25.47 -3.82
CA GLY A 539 12.04 -26.33 -5.01
C GLY A 539 13.32 -26.40 -5.85
N ALA A 540 13.98 -25.27 -6.05
CA ALA A 540 15.25 -25.21 -6.77
C ALA A 540 16.38 -25.96 -6.04
N LEU A 541 16.46 -25.88 -4.71
CA LEU A 541 17.38 -26.72 -3.93
C LEU A 541 17.05 -28.21 -4.12
N GLY A 542 15.77 -28.60 -4.08
CA GLY A 542 15.34 -29.98 -4.37
C GLY A 542 15.79 -30.45 -5.76
N THR A 543 15.57 -29.64 -6.80
CA THR A 543 16.04 -29.95 -8.16
C THR A 543 17.58 -30.03 -8.22
N VAL A 544 18.28 -29.11 -7.56
CA VAL A 544 19.75 -29.02 -7.63
C VAL A 544 20.43 -30.17 -6.88
N TYR A 545 19.84 -30.62 -5.77
CA TYR A 545 20.32 -31.77 -5.02
C TYR A 545 19.76 -33.11 -5.53
N ALA A 546 19.00 -33.08 -6.65
CA ALA A 546 18.39 -34.25 -7.29
C ALA A 546 17.50 -35.07 -6.34
N ILE A 547 16.68 -34.39 -5.54
CA ILE A 547 15.74 -35.00 -4.61
C ILE A 547 14.34 -34.88 -5.22
N GLU A 548 13.70 -36.02 -5.52
CA GLU A 548 12.36 -36.08 -6.12
C GLU A 548 11.28 -35.59 -5.14
N GLY A 549 10.24 -34.93 -5.67
CA GLY A 549 9.25 -34.18 -4.89
C GLY A 549 8.21 -35.02 -4.15
N GLY A 550 7.86 -34.57 -2.93
CA GLY A 550 6.88 -35.18 -2.01
C GLY A 550 7.07 -34.66 -0.58
N LYS A 551 6.22 -35.06 0.39
CA LYS A 551 6.40 -34.70 1.82
C LYS A 551 7.69 -35.27 2.40
N GLU A 552 8.09 -36.46 1.93
CA GLU A 552 9.38 -37.11 2.19
C GLU A 552 10.56 -36.33 1.59
N ALA A 553 10.33 -35.49 0.58
CA ALA A 553 11.37 -34.70 -0.06
C ALA A 553 11.88 -33.56 0.82
N ALA A 554 11.03 -32.92 1.63
CA ALA A 554 11.47 -31.83 2.50
C ALA A 554 12.40 -32.33 3.62
N ASP A 555 12.07 -33.48 4.22
CA ASP A 555 12.91 -34.12 5.24
C ASP A 555 14.20 -34.69 4.62
N ALA A 556 14.10 -35.30 3.43
CA ALA A 556 15.27 -35.76 2.68
C ALA A 556 16.20 -34.61 2.25
N ILE A 557 15.64 -33.47 1.83
CA ILE A 557 16.39 -32.24 1.56
C ILE A 557 17.05 -31.77 2.85
N GLY A 558 16.34 -31.72 3.97
CA GLY A 558 16.88 -31.31 5.27
C GLY A 558 18.10 -32.15 5.68
N GLN A 559 18.00 -33.48 5.57
CA GLN A 559 19.12 -34.39 5.88
C GLN A 559 20.30 -34.22 4.91
N ALA A 560 20.02 -34.11 3.61
CA ALA A 560 21.05 -33.88 2.60
C ALA A 560 21.79 -32.56 2.82
N LEU A 561 21.06 -31.50 3.19
CA LEU A 561 21.62 -30.20 3.53
C LEU A 561 22.47 -30.27 4.80
N ALA A 562 21.98 -30.91 5.87
CA ALA A 562 22.70 -31.05 7.13
C ALA A 562 24.04 -31.80 6.97
N SER A 563 24.13 -32.73 6.01
CA SER A 563 25.38 -33.42 5.69
C SER A 563 26.39 -32.58 4.90
N LYS A 564 25.94 -31.53 4.20
CA LYS A 564 26.76 -30.77 3.24
C LYS A 564 27.06 -29.34 3.67
N TRP A 565 26.27 -28.76 4.56
CA TRP A 565 26.44 -27.38 5.02
C TRP A 565 26.85 -27.38 6.50
N SER A 566 27.66 -26.40 6.90
CA SER A 566 27.86 -26.12 8.31
C SER A 566 26.73 -25.26 8.88
N LEU A 567 26.59 -25.23 10.21
CA LEU A 567 25.61 -24.39 10.88
C LEU A 567 25.83 -22.89 10.55
N ALA A 568 27.08 -22.45 10.39
CA ALA A 568 27.40 -21.11 9.94
C ALA A 568 26.82 -20.79 8.54
N THR A 569 26.91 -21.73 7.59
CA THR A 569 26.29 -21.58 6.26
C THR A 569 24.77 -21.52 6.38
N ALA A 570 24.14 -22.36 7.21
CA ALA A 570 22.69 -22.33 7.43
C ALA A 570 22.22 -20.99 8.03
N LEU A 571 22.91 -20.48 9.04
CA LEU A 571 22.61 -19.17 9.64
C LEU A 571 22.83 -18.01 8.66
N SER A 572 23.91 -18.06 7.88
CA SER A 572 24.19 -17.10 6.79
C SER A 572 23.08 -17.09 5.73
N PHE A 573 22.57 -18.27 5.38
CA PHE A 573 21.46 -18.43 4.44
C PHE A 573 20.14 -17.92 5.00
N LEU A 574 19.84 -18.15 6.30
CA LEU A 574 18.70 -17.52 6.95
C LEU A 574 18.80 -15.99 6.94
N ALA A 575 19.97 -15.43 7.28
CA ALA A 575 20.22 -13.99 7.23
C ALA A 575 20.06 -13.41 5.81
N TRP A 576 20.48 -14.16 4.78
CA TRP A 576 20.26 -13.78 3.39
C TRP A 576 18.76 -13.61 3.12
N PHE A 577 17.93 -14.58 3.54
CA PHE A 577 16.49 -14.55 3.28
C PHE A 577 15.73 -13.50 4.09
N ILE A 578 16.29 -12.95 5.18
CA ILE A 578 15.74 -11.75 5.84
C ILE A 578 15.77 -10.53 4.90
N PHE A 579 16.80 -10.41 4.08
CA PHE A 579 17.03 -9.26 3.21
C PHE A 579 17.02 -9.61 1.73
N ALA A 580 16.68 -10.85 1.38
CA ALA A 580 16.86 -11.37 0.03
C ALA A 580 16.21 -10.42 -0.99
N PRO A 581 16.89 -10.14 -2.12
CA PRO A 581 16.36 -9.31 -3.19
C PRO A 581 14.92 -9.71 -3.48
N GLN A 582 14.05 -8.71 -3.59
CA GLN A 582 12.61 -8.94 -3.67
C GLN A 582 12.25 -9.71 -4.93
N CYS A 583 11.14 -10.46 -4.85
CA CYS A 583 10.61 -11.16 -6.00
C CYS A 583 10.39 -10.21 -7.19
N ALA A 584 10.58 -10.70 -8.41
CA ALA A 584 10.46 -9.91 -9.63
C ALA A 584 9.12 -9.15 -9.72
N SER A 585 8.05 -9.79 -9.24
CA SER A 585 6.72 -9.19 -9.14
C SER A 585 6.66 -7.98 -8.20
N THR A 586 7.38 -8.01 -7.08
CA THR A 586 7.52 -6.87 -6.17
C THR A 586 8.27 -5.72 -6.83
N LEU A 587 9.39 -5.98 -7.50
CA LEU A 587 10.16 -4.94 -8.22
C LEU A 587 9.31 -4.28 -9.32
N ALA A 588 8.53 -5.08 -10.07
CA ALA A 588 7.61 -4.56 -11.07
C ALA A 588 6.52 -3.65 -10.46
N VAL A 589 6.01 -4.00 -9.28
CA VAL A 589 5.02 -3.19 -8.55
C VAL A 589 5.67 -1.90 -8.02
N ILE A 590 6.91 -1.95 -7.50
CA ILE A 590 7.65 -0.74 -7.10
C ILE A 590 7.82 0.21 -8.27
N ARG A 591 8.26 -0.29 -9.43
CA ARG A 591 8.40 0.53 -10.66
C ARG A 591 7.07 1.18 -11.04
N ARG A 592 5.97 0.44 -10.95
CA ARG A 592 4.62 0.94 -11.27
C ARG A 592 4.13 1.99 -10.27
N GLU A 593 4.28 1.74 -8.97
CA GLU A 593 3.77 2.63 -7.92
C GLU A 593 4.61 3.92 -7.76
N THR A 594 5.91 3.84 -8.03
CA THR A 594 6.82 5.01 -8.00
C THR A 594 6.88 5.75 -9.34
N GLY A 595 6.42 5.14 -10.43
CA GLY A 595 6.54 5.67 -11.78
C GLY A 595 7.99 5.79 -12.28
N SER A 596 8.96 5.14 -11.63
CA SER A 596 10.38 5.31 -11.93
C SER A 596 11.16 4.00 -11.83
N THR A 597 11.91 3.69 -12.90
CA THR A 597 12.87 2.58 -12.90
C THR A 597 14.02 2.83 -11.93
N LYS A 598 14.37 4.09 -11.66
CA LYS A 598 15.42 4.46 -10.70
C LYS A 598 15.14 3.86 -9.32
N TRP A 599 13.92 4.05 -8.80
CA TRP A 599 13.55 3.53 -7.47
C TRP A 599 13.50 2.01 -7.42
N MET A 600 13.09 1.35 -8.51
CA MET A 600 13.17 -0.11 -8.62
C MET A 600 14.62 -0.61 -8.52
N VAL A 601 15.55 0.00 -9.25
CA VAL A 601 16.98 -0.37 -9.23
C VAL A 601 17.61 -0.06 -7.88
N VAL A 602 17.30 1.09 -7.29
CA VAL A 602 17.75 1.45 -5.93
C VAL A 602 17.26 0.41 -4.92
N THR A 603 15.98 0.01 -4.96
CA THR A 603 15.46 -1.05 -4.09
C THR A 603 16.21 -2.37 -4.26
N PHE A 604 16.42 -2.78 -5.50
CA PHE A 604 17.13 -4.01 -5.81
C PHE A 604 18.56 -4.00 -5.25
N LEU A 605 19.33 -2.95 -5.54
CA LEU A 605 20.72 -2.84 -5.14
C LEU A 605 20.87 -2.71 -3.62
N TYR A 606 20.04 -1.90 -2.96
CA TYR A 606 20.14 -1.76 -1.50
C TYR A 606 19.77 -3.07 -0.79
N MET A 607 18.70 -3.76 -1.22
CA MET A 607 18.29 -5.03 -0.61
C MET A 607 19.36 -6.10 -0.81
N PHE A 608 19.94 -6.17 -2.02
CA PHE A 608 21.02 -7.10 -2.33
C PHE A 608 22.25 -6.82 -1.45
N ALA A 609 22.67 -5.56 -1.33
CA ALA A 609 23.78 -5.17 -0.48
C ALA A 609 23.51 -5.51 0.99
N LEU A 610 22.29 -5.25 1.47
CA LEU A 610 21.89 -5.56 2.85
C LEU A 610 21.90 -7.07 3.12
N ALA A 611 21.42 -7.88 2.17
CA ALA A 611 21.49 -9.35 2.26
C ALA A 611 22.92 -9.86 2.28
N TYR A 612 23.75 -9.38 1.36
CA TYR A 612 25.15 -9.78 1.27
C TYR A 612 25.91 -9.45 2.55
N VAL A 613 25.79 -8.21 3.04
CA VAL A 613 26.47 -7.75 4.26
C VAL A 613 25.95 -8.50 5.49
N ALA A 614 24.64 -8.67 5.64
CA ALA A 614 24.07 -9.39 6.77
C ALA A 614 24.46 -10.88 6.80
N SER A 615 24.51 -11.54 5.64
CA SER A 615 25.01 -12.91 5.51
C SER A 615 26.50 -13.01 5.83
N LEU A 616 27.31 -12.07 5.33
CA LEU A 616 28.75 -12.06 5.60
C LEU A 616 29.05 -11.89 7.09
N ILE A 617 28.36 -10.94 7.73
CA ILE A 617 28.48 -10.70 9.17
C ILE A 617 28.06 -11.96 9.93
N THR A 618 26.89 -12.53 9.62
CA THR A 618 26.38 -13.73 10.28
C THR A 618 27.33 -14.92 10.11
N TYR A 619 27.83 -15.17 8.89
CA TYR A 619 28.77 -16.26 8.62
C TYR A 619 30.08 -16.09 9.38
N THR A 620 30.64 -14.88 9.37
CA THR A 620 31.92 -14.58 10.04
C THR A 620 31.79 -14.73 11.56
N ILE A 621 30.70 -14.22 12.15
CA ILE A 621 30.44 -14.36 13.59
C ILE A 621 30.22 -15.83 13.95
N ALA A 622 29.41 -16.56 13.19
CA ALA A 622 29.14 -17.98 13.46
C ALA A 622 30.41 -18.84 13.36
N LYS A 623 31.27 -18.57 12.36
CA LYS A 623 32.55 -19.25 12.21
C LYS A 623 33.51 -18.90 13.36
N ALA A 624 33.57 -17.64 13.79
CA ALA A 624 34.36 -17.22 14.94
C ALA A 624 33.87 -17.86 16.25
N ALA A 625 32.57 -18.15 16.35
CA ALA A 625 31.97 -18.89 17.47
C ALA A 625 32.16 -20.42 17.39
N GLY A 626 32.88 -20.93 16.38
CA GLY A 626 33.15 -22.38 16.23
C GLY A 626 32.00 -23.18 15.63
N LEU A 627 31.02 -22.54 15.00
CA LEU A 627 29.85 -23.19 14.38
C LEU A 627 30.03 -23.46 12.88
N GLY A 628 31.27 -23.33 12.36
CA GLY A 628 31.59 -23.19 10.94
C GLY A 628 32.22 -24.40 10.29
#